data_AF-A0AAW5JY03-F1
#
_entry.id   AF-A0AAW5JY03-F1
#
_cell.length_a   1.000
_cell.length_b   1.000
_cell.length_c   1.000
_cell.angle_alpha   90.00
_cell.angle_beta   90.00
_cell.angle_gamma   90.00
#
_symmetry.space_group_name_H-M   'P 1'
#
loop_
_entity.id
_entity.type
_entity.pdbx_description
1 polymer ?
#
loop_
_entity_poly.entity_id
_entity_poly.type
_entity_poly.pdbx_seq_one_letter_code
_entity_poly.pdbx_strand_id
1 'polypeptide(L)'
;MTMPQQPQVNVNISQPPLPPQQPPVRQSNLRTKRSLLKYMLLGLITLGIYDIWQMSEVGETLNLIATRRDGKRTMHYCLMFFLVGWLTLGIGWLVWFHKLSSRIGTEQAARGLPVTVTAATYWLWNILGSLIIVGPFIYTYKLLHAMNDLCADYNVRG
;
A
#
# COMPACT_ATOMS: atom_id res chain seq x y z
N MET A 1 -25.93 38.20 56.94
CA MET A 1 -24.72 38.36 56.13
C MET A 1 -25.04 37.88 54.72
N THR A 2 -25.47 38.80 53.85
CA THR A 2 -25.78 38.51 52.44
C THR A 2 -24.51 38.69 51.61
N MET A 3 -24.06 37.61 50.98
CA MET A 3 -22.89 37.64 50.08
C MET A 3 -23.21 38.43 48.81
N PRO A 4 -22.29 39.25 48.27
CA PRO A 4 -22.46 39.88 46.97
C PRO A 4 -22.28 38.85 45.84
N GLN A 5 -23.23 38.80 44.89
CA GLN A 5 -23.09 38.02 43.66
C GLN A 5 -22.01 38.62 42.76
N GLN A 6 -21.07 37.78 42.32
CA GLN A 6 -20.10 38.14 41.27
C GLN A 6 -20.76 38.06 39.88
N PRO A 7 -20.50 39.03 38.97
CA PRO A 7 -21.04 39.00 37.63
C PRO A 7 -20.41 37.88 36.79
N GLN A 8 -21.25 37.00 36.23
CA GLN A 8 -20.86 35.97 35.27
C GLN A 8 -20.55 36.62 33.91
N VAL A 9 -19.26 36.69 33.56
CA VAL A 9 -18.81 37.12 32.24
C VAL A 9 -19.09 35.98 31.24
N ASN A 10 -20.11 36.14 30.40
CA ASN A 10 -20.44 35.17 29.36
C ASN A 10 -19.47 35.34 28.17
N VAL A 11 -18.43 34.51 28.12
CA VAL A 11 -17.48 34.49 27.00
C VAL A 11 -18.14 33.72 25.85
N ASN A 12 -18.71 34.45 24.89
CA ASN A 12 -19.20 33.87 23.65
C ASN A 12 -18.01 33.47 22.77
N ILE A 13 -17.50 32.25 22.96
CA ILE A 13 -16.47 31.67 22.11
C ILE A 13 -17.14 31.28 20.79
N SER A 14 -17.10 32.16 19.80
CA SER A 14 -17.39 31.84 18.41
C SER A 14 -16.39 30.78 17.93
N GLN A 15 -16.80 29.52 17.94
CA GLN A 15 -16.02 28.42 17.38
C GLN A 15 -15.89 28.60 15.86
N PRO A 16 -14.68 28.50 15.28
CA PRO A 16 -14.54 28.49 13.82
C PRO A 16 -15.29 27.28 13.24
N PRO A 17 -15.90 27.42 12.04
CA PRO A 17 -16.68 26.36 11.43
C PRO A 17 -15.83 25.10 11.27
N LEU A 18 -16.38 23.98 11.75
CA LEU A 18 -15.78 22.65 11.59
C LEU A 18 -15.47 22.43 10.10
N PRO A 19 -14.27 21.90 9.75
CA PRO A 19 -13.99 21.53 8.37
C PRO A 19 -15.06 20.54 7.89
N PRO A 20 -15.51 20.63 6.63
CA PRO A 20 -16.58 19.79 6.11
C PRO A 20 -16.27 18.33 6.37
N GLN A 21 -17.12 17.66 7.16
CA GLN A 21 -17.03 16.23 7.39
C GLN A 21 -17.17 15.54 6.03
N GLN A 22 -16.06 14.97 5.55
CA GLN A 22 -16.06 14.19 4.33
C GLN A 22 -17.09 13.05 4.51
N PRO A 23 -17.97 12.81 3.52
CA PRO A 23 -18.94 11.73 3.61
C PRO A 23 -18.22 10.42 3.93
N PRO A 24 -18.83 9.51 4.72
CA PRO A 24 -18.23 8.23 5.02
C PRO A 24 -17.89 7.57 3.69
N VAL A 25 -16.59 7.48 3.41
CA VAL A 25 -16.10 6.82 2.21
C VAL A 25 -16.67 5.42 2.28
N ARG A 26 -17.50 5.01 1.30
CA ARG A 26 -17.90 3.62 1.18
C ARG A 26 -16.60 2.83 1.07
N GLN A 27 -16.14 2.25 2.19
CA GLN A 27 -14.95 1.44 2.22
C GLN A 27 -15.26 0.20 1.39
N SER A 28 -14.85 0.23 0.13
CA SER A 28 -14.78 -0.97 -0.68
C SER A 28 -13.83 -1.91 0.06
N ASN A 29 -14.34 -3.04 0.53
CA ASN A 29 -13.52 -4.06 1.16
C ASN A 29 -12.40 -4.43 0.20
N LEU A 30 -11.17 -4.07 0.56
CA LEU A 30 -9.98 -4.38 -0.20
C LEU A 30 -9.76 -5.89 -0.15
N ARG A 31 -9.21 -6.44 -1.23
CA ARG A 31 -8.97 -7.87 -1.33
C ARG A 31 -7.88 -8.30 -0.35
N THR A 32 -8.10 -9.36 0.41
CA THR A 32 -7.18 -9.87 1.45
C THR A 32 -6.70 -11.30 1.21
N LYS A 33 -7.11 -11.93 0.11
CA LYS A 33 -6.81 -13.35 -0.19
C LYS A 33 -5.95 -13.50 -1.44
N ARG A 34 -4.84 -12.76 -1.52
CA ARG A 34 -3.82 -12.97 -2.56
C ARG A 34 -2.95 -14.17 -2.19
N SER A 35 -2.75 -15.11 -3.11
CA SER A 35 -1.96 -16.33 -2.88
C SER A 35 -0.95 -16.51 -3.99
N LEU A 36 0.27 -16.94 -3.64
CA LEU A 36 1.33 -17.27 -4.59
C LEU A 36 0.86 -18.33 -5.60
N LEU A 37 0.19 -19.39 -5.13
CA LEU A 37 -0.25 -20.48 -6.00
C LEU A 37 -1.24 -19.98 -7.04
N LYS A 38 -2.22 -19.17 -6.62
CA LYS A 38 -3.17 -18.53 -7.54
C LYS A 38 -2.44 -17.63 -8.54
N TYR A 39 -1.46 -16.85 -8.05
CA TYR A 39 -0.64 -15.99 -8.90
C TYR A 39 0.09 -16.78 -9.98
N MET A 40 0.80 -17.84 -9.62
CA MET A 40 1.53 -18.66 -10.57
C MET A 40 0.62 -19.40 -11.56
N LEU A 41 -0.45 -20.03 -11.08
CA LEU A 41 -1.36 -20.80 -11.94
C LEU A 41 -2.07 -19.88 -12.94
N LEU A 42 -2.59 -18.74 -12.49
CA LEU A 42 -3.24 -17.79 -13.40
C LEU A 42 -2.21 -17.10 -14.29
N GLY A 43 -1.02 -16.78 -13.78
CA GLY A 43 0.08 -16.24 -14.60
C GLY A 43 0.41 -17.17 -15.77
N LEU A 44 0.51 -18.48 -15.52
CA LEU A 44 0.75 -19.47 -16.57
C LEU A 44 -0.43 -19.61 -17.55
N ILE A 45 -1.66 -19.74 -17.04
CA ILE A 45 -2.86 -19.92 -17.89
C ILE A 45 -3.14 -18.68 -18.75
N THR A 46 -2.87 -17.49 -18.22
CA THR A 46 -3.11 -16.21 -18.91
C THR A 46 -1.90 -15.68 -19.67
N LEU A 47 -0.82 -16.48 -19.78
CA LEU A 47 0.42 -16.10 -20.46
C LEU A 47 0.99 -14.75 -19.97
N GLY A 48 0.96 -14.52 -18.65
CA GLY A 48 1.50 -13.33 -17.98
C GLY A 48 0.55 -12.13 -17.89
N ILE A 49 -0.65 -12.17 -18.49
CA ILE A 49 -1.62 -11.08 -18.38
C ILE A 49 -2.07 -10.88 -16.92
N TYR A 50 -2.27 -11.96 -16.18
CA TYR A 50 -2.66 -11.89 -14.77
C TYR A 50 -1.58 -11.21 -13.91
N ASP A 51 -0.31 -11.37 -14.24
CA ASP A 51 0.80 -10.78 -13.48
C ASP A 51 0.76 -9.24 -13.57
N ILE A 52 0.52 -8.73 -14.78
CA ILE A 52 0.37 -7.28 -15.03
C ILE A 52 -0.83 -6.72 -14.28
N TRP A 53 -1.97 -7.43 -14.33
CA TRP A 53 -3.17 -7.03 -13.62
C TRP A 53 -2.96 -7.03 -12.10
N GLN A 54 -2.37 -8.10 -11.55
CA GLN A 54 -2.14 -8.27 -10.12
C GLN A 54 -1.17 -7.21 -9.57
N MET A 55 -0.10 -6.87 -10.30
CA MET A 55 0.83 -5.81 -9.88
C MET A 55 0.23 -4.42 -10.02
N SER A 56 -0.63 -4.18 -11.02
CA SER A 56 -1.39 -2.93 -11.15
C SER A 56 -2.32 -2.74 -9.95
N GLU A 57 -3.09 -3.78 -9.60
CA GLU A 57 -3.99 -3.77 -8.45
C GLU A 57 -3.24 -3.57 -7.13
N VAL A 58 -2.07 -4.18 -6.95
CA VAL A 58 -1.22 -3.97 -5.76
C VAL A 58 -0.77 -2.51 -5.66
N GLY A 59 -0.31 -1.91 -6.77
CA GLY A 59 0.13 -0.51 -6.79
C GLY A 59 -1.00 0.47 -6.48
N GLU A 60 -2.18 0.27 -7.08
CA GLU A 60 -3.37 1.10 -6.82
C GLU A 60 -3.89 0.93 -5.39
N THR A 61 -3.94 -0.31 -4.90
CA THR A 61 -4.37 -0.60 -3.54
C THR A 61 -3.41 0.04 -2.53
N LEU A 62 -2.11 -0.04 -2.77
CA LEU A 62 -1.13 0.64 -1.93
C LEU A 62 -1.31 2.16 -2.00
N ASN A 63 -1.56 2.74 -3.18
CA ASN A 63 -1.90 4.17 -3.29
C ASN A 63 -3.10 4.53 -2.42
N LEU A 64 -4.17 3.75 -2.49
CA LEU A 64 -5.37 4.01 -1.70
C LEU A 64 -5.11 3.96 -0.19
N ILE A 65 -4.32 2.98 0.28
CA ILE A 65 -3.99 2.79 1.70
C ILE A 65 -2.99 3.84 2.22
N ALA A 66 -1.96 4.15 1.43
CA ALA A 66 -0.77 4.88 1.87
C ALA A 66 -0.83 6.38 1.57
N THR A 67 -1.48 6.80 0.46
CA THR A 67 -1.40 8.19 -0.02
C THR A 67 -1.95 9.20 0.99
N ARG A 68 -2.90 8.81 1.85
CA ARG A 68 -3.38 9.66 2.94
C ARG A 68 -2.28 10.03 3.94
N ARG A 69 -1.34 9.12 4.18
CA ARG A 69 -0.25 9.27 5.15
C ARG A 69 1.00 9.87 4.50
N ASP A 70 1.39 9.37 3.33
CA ASP A 70 2.68 9.69 2.73
C ASP A 70 2.64 10.71 1.59
N GLY A 71 1.45 11.04 1.08
CA GLY A 71 1.25 11.99 -0.03
C GLY A 71 1.82 11.53 -1.38
N LYS A 72 2.35 10.32 -1.49
CA LYS A 72 3.02 9.80 -2.70
C LYS A 72 2.05 8.96 -3.53
N ARG A 73 2.39 8.70 -4.79
CA ARG A 73 1.71 7.73 -5.64
C ARG A 73 2.72 6.81 -6.33
N THR A 74 2.53 5.51 -6.15
CA THR A 74 3.15 4.46 -6.94
C THR A 74 2.61 4.53 -8.37
N MET A 75 3.51 4.54 -9.35
CA MET A 75 3.16 4.56 -10.77
C MET A 75 2.37 3.30 -11.14
N HIS A 76 1.35 3.45 -11.98
CA HIS A 76 0.55 2.31 -12.43
C HIS A 76 1.41 1.29 -13.19
N TYR A 77 1.27 0.00 -12.86
CA TYR A 77 2.17 -1.04 -13.37
C TYR A 77 2.03 -1.26 -14.88
N CYS A 78 0.82 -1.11 -15.45
CA CYS A 78 0.63 -1.15 -16.91
C CYS A 78 1.54 -0.15 -17.67
N LEU A 79 1.59 1.10 -17.22
CA LEU A 79 2.50 2.11 -17.80
C LEU A 79 3.96 1.72 -17.61
N MET A 80 4.30 1.17 -16.44
CA MET A 80 5.65 0.67 -16.16
C MET A 80 6.03 -0.47 -17.10
N PHE A 81 5.12 -1.41 -17.34
CA PHE A 81 5.37 -2.62 -18.12
C PHE A 81 5.50 -2.32 -19.63
N PHE A 82 4.55 -1.58 -20.21
CA PHE A 82 4.53 -1.36 -21.66
C PHE A 82 5.49 -0.28 -22.16
N LEU A 83 5.79 0.74 -21.33
CA LEU A 83 6.57 1.87 -21.78
C LEU A 83 7.94 1.93 -21.08
N VAL A 84 7.93 2.13 -19.76
CA VAL A 84 9.16 2.46 -19.02
C VAL A 84 10.12 1.27 -18.94
N GLY A 85 9.60 0.07 -18.71
CA GLY A 85 10.39 -1.16 -18.63
C GLY A 85 11.21 -1.38 -19.89
N TRP A 86 10.57 -1.32 -21.06
CA TRP A 86 11.23 -1.47 -22.34
C TRP A 86 12.17 -0.30 -22.67
N LEU A 87 11.74 0.94 -22.42
CA LEU A 87 12.57 2.14 -22.68
C LEU A 87 13.86 2.17 -21.86
N THR A 88 13.81 1.64 -20.64
CA THR A 88 14.95 1.63 -19.70
C THR A 88 15.72 0.31 -19.68
N LEU A 89 15.48 -0.56 -20.66
CA LEU A 89 16.10 -1.90 -20.75
C LEU A 89 15.99 -2.71 -19.45
N GLY A 90 14.84 -2.61 -18.79
CA GLY A 90 14.50 -3.34 -17.56
C GLY A 90 14.82 -2.65 -16.24
N ILE A 91 15.58 -1.55 -16.23
CA ILE A 91 15.91 -0.80 -15.00
C ILE A 91 14.62 -0.24 -14.34
N GLY A 92 13.64 0.14 -15.15
CA GLY A 92 12.34 0.62 -14.68
C GLY A 92 11.62 -0.37 -13.77
N TRP A 93 11.66 -1.66 -14.10
CA TRP A 93 11.07 -2.71 -13.25
C TRP A 93 11.78 -2.78 -11.90
N LEU A 94 13.12 -2.71 -11.87
CA LEU A 94 13.89 -2.75 -10.63
C LEU A 94 13.53 -1.59 -9.71
N VAL A 95 13.51 -0.37 -10.25
CA VAL A 95 13.17 0.84 -9.49
C VAL A 95 11.73 0.79 -8.99
N TRP A 96 10.80 0.26 -9.80
CA TRP A 96 9.40 0.13 -9.40
C TRP A 96 9.24 -0.80 -8.22
N PHE A 97 9.78 -2.03 -8.29
CA PHE A 97 9.67 -3.01 -7.21
C PHE A 97 10.40 -2.56 -5.95
N HIS A 98 11.55 -1.88 -6.08
CA HIS A 98 12.24 -1.26 -4.95
C HIS A 98 11.35 -0.23 -4.24
N LYS A 99 10.79 0.74 -4.99
CA LYS A 99 9.94 1.79 -4.44
C LYS A 99 8.67 1.23 -3.82
N LEU A 100 8.04 0.26 -4.49
CA LEU A 100 6.87 -0.44 -3.98
C LEU A 100 7.19 -1.12 -2.64
N SER A 101 8.25 -1.91 -2.59
CA SER A 101 8.62 -2.68 -1.39
C SER A 101 8.98 -1.77 -0.22
N SER A 102 9.72 -0.70 -0.48
CA SER A 102 10.05 0.32 0.54
C SER A 102 8.80 0.96 1.14
N ARG A 103 7.85 1.31 0.26
CA ARG A 103 6.60 1.93 0.67
C ARG A 103 5.70 0.99 1.47
N ILE A 104 5.56 -0.27 1.04
CA ILE A 104 4.83 -1.31 1.78
C ILE A 104 5.41 -1.47 3.19
N GLY A 105 6.73 -1.62 3.33
CA GLY A 105 7.35 -1.77 4.65
C GLY A 105 7.15 -0.56 5.55
N THR A 106 7.20 0.65 4.98
CA THR A 106 6.93 1.89 5.72
C THR A 106 5.48 1.95 6.20
N GLU A 107 4.51 1.53 5.37
CA GLU A 107 3.10 1.46 5.78
C GLU A 107 2.85 0.36 6.82
N GLN A 108 3.48 -0.81 6.70
CA GLN A 108 3.37 -1.87 7.70
C GLN A 108 3.87 -1.35 9.05
N ALA A 109 5.05 -0.71 9.08
CA ALA A 109 5.60 -0.11 10.29
C ALA A 109 4.67 0.97 10.87
N ALA A 110 4.13 1.85 10.04
CA ALA A 110 3.23 2.93 10.47
C ALA A 110 1.90 2.41 11.06
N ARG A 111 1.42 1.25 10.60
CA ARG A 111 0.20 0.60 11.09
C ARG A 111 0.44 -0.36 12.27
N GLY A 112 1.69 -0.49 12.74
CA GLY A 112 2.08 -1.42 13.80
C GLY A 112 2.02 -2.88 13.38
N LEU A 113 2.06 -3.17 12.07
CA LEU A 113 2.09 -4.50 11.51
C LEU A 113 3.53 -5.03 11.42
N PRO A 114 3.73 -6.36 11.41
CA PRO A 114 5.04 -6.94 11.15
C PRO A 114 5.59 -6.48 9.79
N VAL A 115 6.79 -5.91 9.78
CA VAL A 115 7.44 -5.48 8.53
C VAL A 115 7.99 -6.70 7.81
N THR A 116 7.28 -7.13 6.79
CA THR A 116 7.58 -8.37 6.04
C THR A 116 8.30 -8.10 4.72
N VAL A 117 8.11 -6.91 4.15
CA VAL A 117 8.65 -6.50 2.85
C VAL A 117 9.26 -5.12 2.96
N THR A 118 10.51 -5.01 2.54
CA THR A 118 11.25 -3.75 2.39
C THR A 118 12.03 -3.74 1.07
N ALA A 119 12.65 -2.61 0.74
CA ALA A 119 13.62 -2.55 -0.36
C ALA A 119 14.73 -3.60 -0.24
N ALA A 120 15.24 -3.84 0.98
CA ALA A 120 16.26 -4.87 1.21
C ALA A 120 15.72 -6.27 0.95
N THR A 121 14.47 -6.55 1.36
CA THR A 121 13.78 -7.81 1.06
C THR A 121 13.68 -8.05 -0.44
N TYR A 122 13.38 -7.02 -1.23
CA TYR A 122 13.36 -7.10 -2.69
C TYR A 122 14.72 -7.49 -3.28
N TRP A 123 15.78 -6.76 -2.93
CA TRP A 123 17.11 -7.04 -3.45
C TRP A 123 17.62 -8.43 -3.02
N LEU A 124 17.37 -8.82 -1.77
CA LEU A 124 17.78 -10.11 -1.24
C LEU A 124 17.05 -11.27 -1.93
N TRP A 125 15.72 -11.24 -2.00
CA TRP A 125 14.96 -12.40 -2.47
C TRP A 125 14.75 -12.38 -3.98
N ASN A 126 14.46 -11.23 -4.59
CA ASN A 126 14.19 -11.17 -6.02
C ASN A 126 15.46 -11.13 -6.87
N ILE A 127 16.52 -10.44 -6.42
CA ILE A 127 17.76 -10.29 -7.20
C ILE A 127 18.80 -11.32 -6.77
N LEU A 128 19.30 -11.26 -5.54
CA LEU A 128 20.29 -12.23 -5.05
C LEU A 128 19.71 -13.66 -5.02
N GLY A 129 18.47 -13.81 -4.57
CA GLY A 129 17.79 -15.10 -4.53
C GLY A 129 17.43 -15.67 -5.90
N SER A 130 17.53 -14.89 -7.00
CA SER A 130 17.36 -15.43 -8.35
C SER A 130 18.46 -16.43 -8.72
N LEU A 131 19.64 -16.33 -8.09
CA LEU A 131 20.76 -17.25 -8.28
C LEU A 131 20.42 -18.71 -7.91
N ILE A 132 19.42 -18.89 -7.05
CA ILE A 132 18.91 -20.21 -6.62
C ILE A 132 17.51 -20.51 -7.18
N ILE A 133 17.00 -19.70 -8.12
CA ILE A 133 15.67 -19.78 -8.77
C ILE A 133 14.47 -19.59 -7.82
N VAL A 134 14.56 -20.06 -6.58
CA VAL A 134 13.48 -20.02 -5.57
C VAL A 134 13.26 -18.61 -5.01
N GLY A 135 14.28 -17.76 -5.05
CA GLY A 135 14.22 -16.42 -4.43
C GLY A 135 13.05 -15.55 -4.91
N PRO A 136 12.85 -15.35 -6.23
CA PRO A 136 11.73 -14.58 -6.75
C PRO A 136 10.36 -15.07 -6.25
N PHE A 137 10.18 -16.38 -6.09
CA PHE A 137 8.94 -16.93 -5.55
C PHE A 137 8.74 -16.56 -4.07
N ILE A 138 9.81 -16.59 -3.27
CA ILE A 138 9.78 -16.16 -1.87
C ILE A 138 9.44 -14.66 -1.77
N TYR A 139 10.05 -13.84 -2.64
CA TYR A 139 9.74 -12.41 -2.70
C TYR A 139 8.25 -12.17 -3.03
N THR A 140 7.73 -12.81 -4.09
CA THR A 140 6.33 -12.65 -4.49
C THR A 140 5.38 -13.13 -3.39
N TYR A 141 5.70 -14.23 -2.71
CA TYR A 141 4.92 -14.69 -1.55
C TYR A 141 4.86 -13.62 -0.46
N LYS A 142 6.01 -13.07 -0.05
CA LYS A 142 6.08 -12.00 0.96
C LYS A 142 5.31 -10.76 0.52
N LEU A 143 5.45 -10.34 -0.74
CA LEU A 143 4.76 -9.18 -1.30
C LEU A 143 3.24 -9.33 -1.24
N LEU A 144 2.71 -10.47 -1.70
CA LEU A 144 1.27 -10.72 -1.72
C LEU A 144 0.68 -10.79 -0.31
N HIS A 145 1.38 -11.43 0.63
CA HIS A 145 0.96 -11.50 2.02
C HIS A 145 1.03 -10.15 2.73
N ALA A 146 2.10 -9.38 2.54
CA ALA A 146 2.20 -8.03 3.08
C ALA A 146 1.03 -7.13 2.64
N MET A 147 0.63 -7.25 1.36
CA MET A 147 -0.54 -6.54 0.84
C MET A 147 -1.85 -7.06 1.42
N ASN A 148 -1.99 -8.37 1.66
CA ASN A 148 -3.16 -8.90 2.34
C ASN A 148 -3.29 -8.34 3.75
N ASP A 149 -2.19 -8.26 4.50
CA ASP A 149 -2.17 -7.72 5.86
C ASP A 149 -2.55 -6.23 5.87
N LEU A 150 -1.97 -5.44 4.95
CA LEU A 150 -2.31 -4.03 4.79
C LEU A 150 -3.78 -3.83 4.40
N CYS A 151 -4.30 -4.65 3.48
CA CYS A 151 -5.71 -4.60 3.09
C CYS A 151 -6.64 -4.99 4.25
N ALA A 152 -6.25 -5.99 5.04
CA ALA A 152 -7.04 -6.44 6.19
C ALA A 152 -7.08 -5.36 7.27
N ASP A 153 -5.94 -4.73 7.58
CA ASP A 153 -5.88 -3.61 8.51
C ASP A 153 -6.69 -2.41 8.01
N TYR A 154 -6.59 -2.06 6.73
CA TYR A 154 -7.39 -1.01 6.11
C TYR A 154 -8.89 -1.30 6.16
N ASN A 155 -9.32 -2.54 5.92
CA ASN A 155 -10.74 -2.90 5.97
C ASN A 155 -11.33 -2.76 7.39
N VAL A 156 -10.50 -2.88 8.43
CA VAL A 156 -10.92 -2.72 9.83
C VAL A 156 -10.84 -1.26 10.28
N ARG A 157 -9.78 -0.54 9.87
CA ARG A 157 -9.42 0.78 10.46
C ARG A 157 -9.59 1.98 9.51
N GLY A 158 -9.59 1.75 8.21
CA GLY A 158 -9.50 2.79 7.17
C GLY A 158 -8.09 3.38 7.00
#